data_AF-A0A1H3IFK6-F1
#
_entry.id   AF-A0A1H3IFK6-F1
#
_cell.length_a   1.000
_cell.length_b   1.000
_cell.length_c   1.000
_cell.angle_alpha   90.00
_cell.angle_beta   90.00
_cell.angle_gamma   90.00
#
_symmetry.space_group_name_H-M   'P 1'
#
loop_
_entity.id
_entity.type
_entity.pdbx_description
1 polymer ?
#
loop_
_entity_poly.entity_id
_entity_poly.type
_entity_poly.pdbx_seq_one_letter_code
_entity_poly.pdbx_strand_id
1 'polypeptide(L)'
;MSVLSKNKCCRCIVFLIGVFLIFYTIQGITSQGISTSAELPPLSVASDTHQQDTVIVYYRETLGGTREALEGASLTIFSDGYIQVHRPPYMKQAGSYKAYLEPNALDNLWHMLTDRKILEFDSTLVRNKIQEIKQQQRALLAPVESISDAPSTLIEIYPNRYKSSEMFEPGDSNTKKNISWRGLKWTAEHFSSVEEIQYLISVQQQLQVIMQRADLKKLNE
;
A
#
# COMPACT_ATOMS: atom_id res chain seq x y z
N MET A 1 32.78 59.00 -9.54
CA MET A 1 33.00 59.84 -10.74
C MET A 1 33.51 58.95 -11.87
N SER A 2 33.05 59.22 -13.11
CA SER A 2 33.39 58.64 -14.44
C SER A 2 33.20 57.12 -14.63
N VAL A 3 32.23 56.53 -15.36
CA VAL A 3 31.51 56.81 -16.63
C VAL A 3 32.29 56.46 -17.92
N LEU A 4 31.65 55.58 -18.74
CA LEU A 4 31.81 55.24 -20.18
C LEU A 4 33.00 54.30 -20.55
N SER A 5 32.93 53.38 -21.53
CA SER A 5 31.94 52.99 -22.55
C SER A 5 32.40 51.72 -23.29
N LYS A 6 31.41 50.90 -23.73
CA LYS A 6 31.33 49.95 -24.88
C LYS A 6 32.60 49.60 -25.68
N ASN A 7 32.69 48.31 -26.05
CA ASN A 7 32.79 47.91 -27.47
C ASN A 7 32.29 46.47 -27.72
N LYS A 8 31.50 46.32 -28.79
CA LYS A 8 31.05 45.05 -29.42
C LYS A 8 32.03 44.66 -30.53
N CYS A 9 32.31 43.37 -30.70
CA CYS A 9 32.65 42.73 -31.99
C CYS A 9 32.54 41.20 -31.82
N CYS A 10 31.65 40.50 -32.54
CA CYS A 10 31.90 39.82 -33.83
C CYS A 10 32.81 38.58 -33.69
N ARG A 11 32.62 37.40 -34.31
CA ARG A 11 31.60 36.75 -35.16
C ARG A 11 32.22 35.38 -35.59
N CYS A 12 31.41 34.43 -36.07
CA CYS A 12 31.73 33.32 -37.01
C CYS A 12 32.18 31.94 -36.44
N ILE A 13 31.37 30.86 -36.57
CA ILE A 13 31.24 29.84 -37.69
C ILE A 13 32.32 28.72 -37.53
N VAL A 14 32.04 27.41 -37.42
CA VAL A 14 31.77 26.37 -38.46
C VAL A 14 31.51 25.01 -37.72
N PHE A 15 30.32 24.39 -37.77
CA PHE A 15 29.91 23.18 -38.53
C PHE A 15 30.91 21.99 -38.62
N LEU A 16 30.48 20.77 -38.27
CA LEU A 16 30.73 19.59 -39.12
C LEU A 16 29.83 18.39 -38.75
N ILE A 17 29.19 17.88 -39.79
CA ILE A 17 28.26 16.76 -39.89
C ILE A 17 29.07 15.47 -40.07
N GLY A 18 28.57 14.35 -39.53
CA GLY A 18 29.09 13.01 -39.81
C GLY A 18 27.97 11.97 -39.79
N VAL A 19 27.24 11.87 -40.89
CA VAL A 19 26.35 10.74 -41.24
C VAL A 19 27.21 9.61 -41.81
N PHE A 20 27.08 8.38 -41.31
CA PHE A 20 27.33 7.20 -42.12
C PHE A 20 26.40 6.05 -41.73
N LEU A 21 26.04 5.30 -42.76
CA LEU A 21 24.84 4.52 -42.96
C LEU A 21 25.22 3.03 -43.13
N ILE A 22 24.22 2.16 -42.95
CA ILE A 22 23.96 0.87 -43.63
C ILE A 22 24.41 -0.46 -42.96
N PHE A 23 23.36 -1.22 -42.58
CA PHE A 23 23.02 -2.66 -42.80
C PHE A 23 24.12 -3.76 -42.87
N TYR A 24 23.93 -5.07 -42.59
CA TYR A 24 22.81 -6.02 -42.75
C TYR A 24 23.11 -7.38 -42.02
N THR A 25 22.05 -8.14 -41.67
CA THR A 25 21.90 -9.63 -41.48
C THR A 25 22.73 -10.35 -40.39
N ILE A 26 22.28 -11.38 -39.66
CA ILE A 26 21.67 -12.66 -40.08
C ILE A 26 20.79 -13.25 -38.94
N GLN A 27 19.66 -13.86 -39.32
CA GLN A 27 18.75 -14.64 -38.49
C GLN A 27 19.39 -15.96 -38.03
N GLY A 28 19.15 -16.37 -36.77
CA GLY A 28 19.65 -17.62 -36.23
C GLY A 28 18.68 -18.31 -35.27
N ILE A 29 18.03 -19.36 -35.80
CA ILE A 29 17.71 -20.64 -35.17
C ILE A 29 16.61 -20.69 -34.09
N THR A 30 15.51 -21.28 -34.54
CA THR A 30 14.47 -22.01 -33.80
C THR A 30 15.03 -23.10 -32.89
N SER A 31 14.60 -23.12 -31.63
CA SER A 31 14.48 -24.36 -30.84
C SER A 31 13.20 -24.31 -30.02
N GLN A 32 12.24 -25.14 -30.42
CA GLN A 32 11.03 -25.45 -29.65
C GLN A 32 11.45 -26.23 -28.38
N GLY A 33 11.17 -25.65 -27.22
CA GLY A 33 11.11 -26.36 -25.94
C GLY A 33 9.67 -26.31 -25.45
N ILE A 34 8.90 -27.34 -25.76
CA ILE A 34 7.56 -27.58 -25.20
C ILE A 34 7.78 -28.27 -23.86
N SER A 35 7.45 -27.58 -22.76
CA SER A 35 6.88 -28.15 -21.54
C SER A 35 6.72 -27.03 -20.52
N THR A 36 5.48 -26.73 -20.11
CA THR A 36 5.07 -26.67 -18.70
C THR A 36 3.66 -26.11 -18.59
N SER A 37 2.81 -26.96 -18.01
CA SER A 37 1.70 -26.68 -17.11
C SER A 37 0.51 -25.85 -17.58
N ALA A 38 -0.66 -26.36 -17.22
CA ALA A 38 -1.96 -25.76 -17.39
C ALA A 38 -2.01 -24.34 -16.80
N GLU A 39 -2.05 -23.33 -17.66
CA GLU A 39 -2.43 -21.97 -17.31
C GLU A 39 -3.91 -21.81 -17.68
N LEU A 40 -4.76 -21.77 -16.65
CA LEU A 40 -6.11 -21.25 -16.77
C LEU A 40 -6.01 -19.83 -17.34
N PRO A 41 -6.83 -19.46 -18.34
CA PRO A 41 -6.73 -18.15 -18.96
C PRO A 41 -6.91 -17.07 -17.88
N PRO A 42 -6.11 -15.98 -17.90
CA PRO A 42 -6.38 -14.86 -17.02
C PRO A 42 -7.79 -14.36 -17.31
N LEU A 43 -8.63 -14.34 -16.26
CA LEU A 43 -9.90 -13.65 -16.26
C LEU A 43 -9.63 -12.18 -16.62
N SER A 44 -9.75 -11.86 -17.90
CA SER A 44 -9.79 -10.48 -18.37
C SER A 44 -11.15 -9.91 -17.98
N VAL A 45 -11.24 -9.42 -16.75
CA VAL A 45 -12.35 -8.57 -16.33
C VAL A 45 -12.05 -7.16 -16.85
N ALA A 46 -13.01 -6.63 -17.58
CA ALA A 46 -12.95 -5.39 -18.32
C ALA A 46 -12.50 -4.19 -17.47
N SER A 47 -11.65 -3.36 -18.08
CA SER A 47 -11.16 -2.04 -17.69
C SER A 47 -11.97 -1.26 -16.64
N ASP A 48 -11.53 -1.35 -15.38
CA ASP A 48 -11.77 -0.30 -14.37
C ASP A 48 -10.64 0.74 -14.55
N THR A 49 -10.98 1.97 -14.91
CA THR A 49 -10.04 3.02 -15.38
C THR A 49 -9.21 3.66 -14.25
N HIS A 50 -8.90 2.91 -13.18
CA HIS A 50 -8.03 3.37 -12.11
C HIS A 50 -6.71 2.60 -12.18
N GLN A 51 -5.65 3.30 -12.58
CA GLN A 51 -4.33 2.71 -12.74
C GLN A 51 -3.73 2.38 -11.36
N GLN A 52 -3.03 1.25 -11.25
CA GLN A 52 -2.44 0.75 -10.00
C GLN A 52 -1.43 1.73 -9.36
N ASP A 53 -0.86 2.63 -10.15
CA ASP A 53 0.02 3.72 -9.73
C ASP A 53 -0.71 4.87 -9.01
N THR A 54 -2.04 4.87 -8.99
CA THR A 54 -2.87 5.83 -8.25
C THR A 54 -3.36 5.29 -6.90
N VAL A 55 -3.07 4.03 -6.55
CA VAL A 55 -3.41 3.45 -5.25
C VAL A 55 -2.60 4.12 -4.16
N ILE A 56 -3.28 4.69 -3.17
CA ILE A 56 -2.64 5.35 -2.02
C ILE A 56 -2.64 4.45 -0.78
N VAL A 57 -3.61 3.54 -0.68
CA VAL A 57 -3.76 2.60 0.44
C VAL A 57 -4.31 1.27 -0.06
N TYR A 58 -3.74 0.19 0.43
CA TYR A 58 -4.30 -1.14 0.35
C TYR A 58 -4.44 -1.74 1.75
N TYR A 59 -5.62 -2.22 2.09
CA TYR A 59 -5.93 -2.87 3.37
C TYR A 59 -6.49 -4.26 3.11
N ARG A 60 -6.05 -5.25 3.89
CA ARG A 60 -6.59 -6.61 3.88
C ARG A 60 -6.64 -7.17 5.28
N GLU A 61 -7.73 -7.86 5.59
CA GLU A 61 -7.90 -8.64 6.81
C GLU A 61 -8.20 -10.09 6.46
N THR A 62 -7.29 -11.00 6.79
CA THR A 62 -7.46 -12.44 6.55
C THR A 62 -7.81 -13.17 7.85
N LEU A 63 -8.72 -14.14 7.78
CA LEU A 63 -9.02 -15.01 8.91
C LEU A 63 -7.88 -16.04 9.07
N GLY A 64 -7.44 -16.26 10.32
CA GLY A 64 -6.38 -17.22 10.64
C GLY A 64 -6.93 -18.61 10.93
N GLY A 65 -6.21 -19.65 10.49
CA GLY A 65 -6.49 -21.06 10.83
C GLY A 65 -5.67 -22.10 10.04
N THR A 66 -5.25 -21.82 8.81
CA THR A 66 -4.48 -22.77 7.98
C THR A 66 -3.48 -22.05 7.04
N ARG A 67 -2.52 -22.83 6.49
CA ARG A 67 -1.46 -22.38 5.56
C ARG A 67 -1.99 -21.73 4.27
N GLU A 68 -3.27 -21.94 3.96
CA GLU A 68 -4.03 -21.27 2.91
C GLU A 68 -5.09 -20.42 3.59
N ALA A 69 -4.72 -19.20 4.01
CA ALA A 69 -5.68 -18.26 4.54
C ALA A 69 -6.74 -17.99 3.46
N LEU A 70 -8.03 -18.16 3.80
CA LEU A 70 -9.12 -17.77 2.92
C LEU A 70 -8.94 -16.30 2.52
N GLU A 71 -9.29 -15.99 1.28
CA GLU A 71 -9.24 -14.61 0.79
C GLU A 71 -9.99 -13.70 1.78
N GLY A 72 -9.28 -12.68 2.26
CA GLY A 72 -9.75 -11.78 3.29
C GLY A 72 -10.64 -10.68 2.73
N ALA A 73 -11.36 -9.98 3.61
CA ALA A 73 -11.96 -8.71 3.21
C ALA A 73 -10.84 -7.71 2.87
N SER A 74 -11.02 -6.92 1.81
CA SER A 74 -10.01 -5.93 1.42
C SER A 74 -10.62 -4.61 0.97
N LEU A 75 -9.79 -3.57 1.05
CA LEU A 75 -10.10 -2.19 0.69
C LEU A 75 -8.92 -1.61 -0.09
N THR A 76 -9.19 -1.04 -1.25
CA THR A 76 -8.25 -0.26 -2.05
C THR A 76 -8.77 1.18 -2.12
N ILE A 77 -7.90 2.16 -1.87
CA ILE A 77 -8.22 3.58 -1.97
C ILE A 77 -7.26 4.22 -2.96
N PHE A 78 -7.81 5.00 -3.87
CA PHE A 78 -7.08 5.69 -4.92
C PHE A 78 -6.94 7.19 -4.61
N SER A 79 -5.97 7.84 -5.25
CA SER A 79 -5.61 9.25 -5.01
C SER A 79 -6.72 10.26 -5.31
N ASP A 80 -7.70 9.88 -6.13
CA ASP A 80 -8.90 10.67 -6.44
C ASP A 80 -10.06 10.43 -5.46
N GLY A 81 -9.84 9.59 -4.44
CA GLY A 81 -10.85 9.22 -3.45
C GLY A 81 -11.76 8.07 -3.88
N TYR A 82 -11.58 7.49 -5.07
CA TYR A 82 -12.27 6.25 -5.43
C TYR A 82 -11.90 5.15 -4.44
N ILE A 83 -12.89 4.33 -4.05
CA ILE A 83 -12.67 3.17 -3.19
C ILE A 83 -13.24 1.92 -3.82
N GLN A 84 -12.51 0.81 -3.67
CA GLN A 84 -12.98 -0.53 -3.98
C GLN A 84 -12.93 -1.38 -2.71
N VAL A 85 -14.03 -2.04 -2.39
CA VAL A 85 -14.14 -2.95 -1.23
C VAL A 85 -14.48 -4.33 -1.75
N HIS A 86 -13.68 -5.33 -1.39
CA HIS A 86 -13.98 -6.73 -1.67
C HIS A 86 -14.40 -7.44 -0.38
N ARG A 87 -15.56 -8.09 -0.41
CA ARG A 87 -16.08 -8.94 0.67
C ARG A 87 -16.13 -10.39 0.18
N PRO A 88 -15.36 -11.30 0.79
CA PRO A 88 -15.25 -12.68 0.33
C PRO A 88 -16.57 -13.47 0.50
N PRO A 89 -16.73 -14.60 -0.21
CA PRO A 89 -18.00 -15.35 -0.29
C PRO A 89 -18.59 -15.80 1.05
N TYR A 90 -17.75 -16.02 2.07
CA TYR A 90 -18.20 -16.46 3.39
C TYR A 90 -18.79 -15.32 4.24
N MET A 91 -18.66 -14.06 3.82
CA MET A 91 -19.21 -12.91 4.55
C MET A 91 -20.65 -12.61 4.12
N LYS A 92 -21.43 -12.05 5.05
CA LYS A 92 -22.69 -11.40 4.69
C LYS A 92 -22.40 -10.27 3.70
N GLN A 93 -23.29 -10.09 2.72
CA GLN A 93 -23.11 -9.10 1.65
C GLN A 93 -21.81 -9.31 0.86
N ALA A 94 -21.46 -10.57 0.56
CA ALA A 94 -20.34 -10.89 -0.32
C ALA A 94 -20.43 -10.18 -1.68
N GLY A 95 -19.26 -9.93 -2.27
CA GLY A 95 -19.10 -9.27 -3.55
C GLY A 95 -18.16 -8.07 -3.48
N SER A 96 -17.98 -7.43 -4.62
CA SER A 96 -17.15 -6.23 -4.76
C SER A 96 -18.04 -4.98 -4.78
N TYR A 97 -17.58 -3.91 -4.16
CA TYR A 97 -18.31 -2.66 -3.99
C TYR A 97 -17.42 -1.47 -4.32
N LYS A 98 -18.05 -0.36 -4.70
CA LYS A 98 -17.40 0.91 -4.95
C LYS A 98 -18.10 2.09 -4.30
N ALA A 99 -17.34 3.13 -3.99
CA ALA A 99 -17.85 4.46 -3.66
C ALA A 99 -16.75 5.50 -3.90
N TYR A 100 -17.00 6.75 -3.51
CA TYR A 100 -16.00 7.80 -3.42
C TYR A 100 -15.92 8.32 -1.98
N LEU A 101 -14.72 8.62 -1.50
CA LEU A 101 -14.52 9.40 -0.29
C LEU A 101 -14.73 10.88 -0.59
N GLU A 102 -15.46 11.56 0.28
CA GLU A 102 -15.50 13.02 0.26
C GLU A 102 -14.08 13.59 0.44
N PRO A 103 -13.72 14.72 -0.21
CA PRO A 103 -12.36 15.26 -0.15
C PRO A 103 -11.83 15.44 1.28
N ASN A 104 -12.67 15.94 2.19
CA ASN A 104 -12.29 16.09 3.60
C ASN A 104 -12.04 14.75 4.31
N ALA A 105 -12.78 13.70 3.96
CA ALA A 105 -12.58 12.37 4.53
C ALA A 105 -11.29 11.73 4.00
N LEU A 106 -11.00 11.91 2.72
CA LEU A 106 -9.74 11.49 2.10
C LEU A 106 -8.54 12.21 2.74
N ASP A 107 -8.65 13.52 2.94
CA ASP A 107 -7.62 14.32 3.59
C ASP A 107 -7.37 13.88 5.03
N ASN A 108 -8.42 13.70 5.83
CA ASN A 108 -8.26 13.23 7.22
C ASN A 108 -7.63 11.83 7.28
N LEU A 109 -8.05 10.93 6.41
CA LEU A 109 -7.46 9.60 6.29
C LEU A 109 -5.97 9.70 5.92
N TRP A 110 -5.64 10.55 4.96
CA TRP A 110 -4.26 10.74 4.52
C TRP A 110 -3.35 11.24 5.63
N HIS A 111 -3.78 12.26 6.39
CA HIS A 111 -3.00 12.78 7.51
C HIS A 111 -2.75 11.70 8.57
N MET A 112 -3.74 10.84 8.84
CA MET A 112 -3.60 9.73 9.77
C MET A 112 -2.59 8.68 9.30
N LEU A 113 -2.62 8.33 8.01
CA LEU A 113 -1.76 7.30 7.42
C LEU A 113 -0.32 7.77 7.20
N THR A 114 -0.15 9.07 7.00
CA THR A 114 1.17 9.71 6.85
C THR A 114 1.67 10.32 8.15
N ASP A 115 0.98 10.08 9.27
CA ASP A 115 1.50 10.39 10.59
C ASP A 115 2.79 9.61 10.86
N ARG A 116 3.73 10.29 11.49
CA ARG A 116 5.03 9.75 11.90
C ARG A 116 4.93 8.40 12.60
N LYS A 117 3.95 8.22 13.49
CA LYS A 117 3.76 6.98 14.27
C LYS A 117 3.44 5.77 13.39
N ILE A 118 2.83 5.97 12.22
CA ILE A 118 2.50 4.90 11.27
C ILE A 118 3.65 4.66 10.31
N LEU A 119 4.22 5.73 9.75
CA LEU A 119 5.31 5.62 8.80
C LEU A 119 6.58 5.03 9.43
N GLU A 120 6.86 5.35 10.69
CA GLU A 120 7.98 4.80 11.46
C GLU A 120 7.63 3.49 12.20
N PHE A 121 6.38 3.00 12.13
CA PHE A 121 5.96 1.80 12.86
C PHE A 121 6.85 0.60 12.52
N ASP A 122 7.58 0.07 13.50
CA ASP A 122 8.41 -1.12 13.36
C ASP A 122 7.77 -2.30 14.07
N SER A 123 7.24 -3.24 13.29
CA SER A 123 6.56 -4.42 13.83
C SER A 123 7.47 -5.31 14.67
N THR A 124 8.79 -5.32 14.43
CA THR A 124 9.76 -6.11 15.20
C THR A 124 10.01 -5.47 16.55
N LEU A 125 10.26 -4.15 16.58
CA LEU A 125 10.46 -3.42 17.84
C LEU A 125 9.23 -3.50 18.74
N VAL A 126 8.04 -3.32 18.18
CA VAL A 126 6.79 -3.40 18.94
C VAL A 126 6.54 -4.83 19.46
N ARG A 127 6.87 -5.87 18.67
CA ARG A 127 6.81 -7.27 19.16
C ARG A 127 7.77 -7.50 20.31
N ASN A 128 8.99 -6.99 20.25
CA ASN A 128 9.98 -7.12 21.33
C ASN A 128 9.48 -6.46 22.61
N LYS A 129 8.98 -5.21 22.51
CA LYS A 129 8.35 -4.49 23.63
C LYS A 129 7.21 -5.29 24.28
N ILE A 130 6.34 -5.90 23.48
CA ILE A 130 5.26 -6.76 23.99
C ILE A 130 5.82 -8.02 24.67
N GLN A 131 6.87 -8.64 24.13
CA GLN A 131 7.50 -9.81 24.75
C GLN A 131 8.11 -9.47 26.11
N GLU A 132 8.77 -8.32 26.24
CA GLU A 132 9.30 -7.83 27.52
C GLU A 132 8.19 -7.63 28.56
N ILE A 133 7.08 -7.00 28.17
CA ILE A 133 5.89 -6.84 29.03
C ILE A 133 5.35 -8.21 29.45
N LYS A 134 5.23 -9.17 28.52
CA LYS A 134 4.77 -10.53 28.82
C LYS A 134 5.70 -11.26 29.80
N GLN A 135 7.01 -11.09 29.67
CA GLN A 135 7.98 -11.69 30.59
C GLN A 135 7.85 -11.11 32.00
N GLN A 136 7.70 -9.79 32.12
CA GLN A 136 7.45 -9.12 33.40
C GLN A 136 6.13 -9.58 34.02
N GLN A 137 5.07 -9.74 33.22
CA GLN A 137 3.76 -10.20 33.71
C GLN A 137 3.75 -11.68 34.09
N ARG A 138 4.44 -12.57 33.36
CA ARG A 138 4.57 -14.00 33.73
C ARG A 138 5.34 -14.19 35.03
N ALA A 139 6.25 -13.28 35.36
CA ALA A 139 6.90 -13.28 36.67
C ALA A 139 5.93 -12.92 37.81
N LEU A 140 4.77 -12.34 37.50
CA LEU A 140 3.79 -11.84 38.46
C LEU A 140 2.43 -12.57 38.43
N LEU A 141 2.05 -13.24 37.33
CA LEU A 141 0.70 -13.79 37.08
C LEU A 141 0.70 -15.03 36.15
N ALA A 142 -0.46 -15.72 36.11
CA ALA A 142 -0.74 -16.92 35.30
C ALA A 142 -0.61 -16.69 33.77
N PRO A 143 -0.43 -17.75 32.95
CA PRO A 143 -0.08 -17.64 31.55
C PRO A 143 -1.12 -16.89 30.71
N VAL A 144 -0.66 -15.90 29.92
CA VAL A 144 -1.46 -15.25 28.87
C VAL A 144 -1.78 -16.26 27.77
N GLU A 145 -3.07 -16.53 27.54
CA GLU A 145 -3.54 -17.42 26.48
C GLU A 145 -3.11 -16.95 25.09
N SER A 146 -2.71 -17.89 24.22
CA SER A 146 -2.39 -17.61 22.82
C SER A 146 -3.59 -17.94 21.93
N ILE A 147 -4.00 -17.01 21.07
CA ILE A 147 -5.07 -17.24 20.09
C ILE A 147 -4.48 -17.95 18.86
N SER A 148 -4.91 -19.21 18.64
CA SER A 148 -4.55 -20.00 17.47
C SER A 148 -5.13 -19.43 16.16
N ASP A 149 -6.35 -18.89 16.19
CA ASP A 149 -7.08 -18.48 14.98
C ASP A 149 -7.21 -16.95 14.87
N ALA A 150 -6.14 -16.25 15.27
CA ALA A 150 -6.13 -14.78 15.25
C ALA A 150 -6.09 -14.26 13.80
N PRO A 151 -6.96 -13.30 13.43
CA PRO A 151 -6.95 -12.68 12.11
C PRO A 151 -5.64 -11.93 11.86
N SER A 152 -5.23 -11.82 10.61
CA SER A 152 -4.05 -11.05 10.21
C SER A 152 -4.46 -9.80 9.45
N THR A 153 -3.90 -8.68 9.88
CA THR A 153 -4.06 -7.36 9.27
C THR A 153 -2.87 -7.05 8.40
N LEU A 154 -3.11 -6.54 7.19
CA LEU A 154 -2.13 -5.98 6.28
C LEU A 154 -2.59 -4.57 5.89
N ILE A 155 -1.71 -3.59 6.05
CA ILE A 155 -1.89 -2.22 5.58
C ILE A 155 -0.67 -1.86 4.73
N GLU A 156 -0.90 -1.52 3.47
CA GLU A 156 0.10 -0.93 2.58
C GLU A 156 -0.26 0.53 2.30
N ILE A 157 0.72 1.42 2.44
CA ILE A 157 0.55 2.87 2.28
C ILE A 157 1.57 3.34 1.26
N TYR A 158 1.12 4.14 0.30
CA TYR A 158 1.96 4.75 -0.71
C TYR A 158 2.06 6.26 -0.49
N PRO A 159 2.93 6.71 0.43
CA PRO A 159 2.99 8.07 0.98
C PRO A 159 3.30 9.18 -0.05
N ASN A 160 3.70 8.83 -1.28
CA ASN A 160 4.06 9.79 -2.32
C ASN A 160 3.03 9.89 -3.46
N ARG A 161 1.85 9.23 -3.33
CA ARG A 161 0.84 9.13 -4.40
C ARG A 161 -0.40 10.01 -4.22
N TYR A 162 -0.49 10.81 -3.16
CA TYR A 162 -1.60 11.76 -2.96
C TYR A 162 -1.11 13.19 -2.71
N LYS A 163 -0.54 13.45 -1.54
CA LYS A 163 0.14 14.71 -1.18
C LYS A 163 1.49 14.34 -0.62
N SER A 164 2.57 14.99 -1.08
CA SER A 164 3.93 14.63 -0.66
C SER A 164 4.04 14.59 0.87
N SER A 165 4.59 13.50 1.42
CA SER A 165 4.93 13.41 2.84
C SER A 165 6.36 13.92 3.04
N GLU A 166 6.62 14.66 4.13
CA GLU A 166 7.97 15.15 4.46
C GLU A 166 8.94 14.02 4.86
N MET A 167 8.43 12.84 5.21
CA MET A 167 9.23 11.69 5.65
C MET A 167 9.91 10.91 4.53
N PHE A 168 9.37 10.98 3.32
CA PHE A 168 9.88 10.22 2.21
C PHE A 168 10.49 11.16 1.19
N GLU A 169 11.51 10.68 0.46
CA GLU A 169 12.14 11.51 -0.56
C GLU A 169 11.10 11.94 -1.60
N PRO A 170 11.01 13.25 -1.91
CA PRO A 170 10.12 13.74 -2.94
C PRO A 170 10.48 13.10 -4.28
N GLY A 171 9.53 12.37 -4.88
CA GLY A 171 9.61 11.93 -6.27
C GLY A 171 9.64 10.42 -6.52
N ASP A 172 9.83 9.57 -5.51
CA ASP A 172 9.60 8.13 -5.69
C ASP A 172 8.16 7.76 -5.36
N SER A 173 7.30 7.73 -6.39
CA SER A 173 5.90 7.31 -6.25
C SER A 173 5.75 5.84 -5.85
N ASN A 174 6.79 5.00 -5.96
CA ASN A 174 6.73 3.59 -5.60
C ASN A 174 7.17 3.30 -4.17
N THR A 175 7.62 4.33 -3.43
CA THR A 175 7.85 4.23 -2.00
C THR A 175 6.59 3.70 -1.31
N LYS A 176 6.77 2.65 -0.50
CA LYS A 176 5.68 1.92 0.15
C LYS A 176 6.02 1.60 1.60
N LYS A 177 5.11 1.91 2.51
CA LYS A 177 5.11 1.40 3.88
C LYS A 177 4.19 0.17 3.95
N ASN A 178 4.71 -0.95 4.44
CA ASN A 178 3.92 -2.15 4.70
C ASN A 178 3.92 -2.44 6.20
N ILE A 179 2.72 -2.64 6.77
CA ILE A 179 2.51 -3.03 8.15
C ILE A 179 1.67 -4.30 8.16
N SER A 180 2.20 -5.36 8.77
CA SER A 180 1.47 -6.61 9.00
C SER A 180 1.47 -6.99 10.47
N TRP A 181 0.28 -7.27 11.00
CA TRP A 181 0.08 -7.65 12.40
C TRP A 181 -0.98 -8.73 12.55
N ARG A 182 -0.67 -9.79 13.29
CA ARG A 182 -1.60 -10.87 13.62
C ARG A 182 -2.24 -10.63 14.98
N GLY A 183 -3.56 -10.73 15.05
CA GLY A 183 -4.33 -10.53 16.29
C GLY A 183 -4.28 -9.10 16.79
N LEU A 184 -4.35 -8.11 15.90
CA LEU A 184 -4.18 -6.69 16.26
C LEU A 184 -5.20 -6.23 17.30
N LYS A 185 -6.48 -6.55 17.12
CA LYS A 185 -7.55 -6.26 18.09
C LYS A 185 -7.24 -6.82 19.48
N TRP A 186 -6.94 -8.12 19.57
CA TRP A 186 -6.58 -8.76 20.83
C TRP A 186 -5.33 -8.13 21.45
N THR A 187 -4.32 -7.82 20.62
CA THR A 187 -3.10 -7.17 21.08
C THR A 187 -3.40 -5.80 21.69
N ALA A 188 -4.24 -5.00 21.05
CA ALA A 188 -4.62 -3.69 21.55
C ALA A 188 -5.41 -3.76 22.86
N GLU A 189 -6.28 -4.76 23.01
CA GLU A 189 -7.06 -4.99 24.24
C GLU A 189 -6.16 -5.38 25.42
N HIS A 190 -5.13 -6.21 25.19
CA HIS A 190 -4.29 -6.77 26.26
C HIS A 190 -3.03 -5.94 26.55
N PHE A 191 -2.59 -5.11 25.60
CA PHE A 191 -1.40 -4.26 25.71
C PHE A 191 -1.78 -2.80 25.49
N SER A 192 -2.72 -2.31 26.31
CA SER A 192 -3.25 -0.94 26.23
C SER A 192 -2.20 0.16 26.44
N SER A 193 -1.10 -0.15 27.13
CA SER A 193 0.04 0.75 27.34
C SER A 193 1.00 0.85 26.15
N VAL A 194 0.86 0.00 25.12
CA VAL A 194 1.69 0.05 23.90
C VAL A 194 1.06 1.02 22.92
N GLU A 195 1.43 2.30 23.02
CA GLU A 195 0.89 3.39 22.21
C GLU A 195 0.91 3.11 20.70
N GLU A 196 1.96 2.47 20.20
CA GLU A 196 2.13 2.13 18.78
C GLU A 196 1.03 1.17 18.30
N ILE A 197 0.63 0.22 19.15
CA ILE A 197 -0.48 -0.71 18.87
C ILE A 197 -1.82 0.03 18.96
N GLN A 198 -1.99 0.92 19.94
CA GLN A 198 -3.21 1.72 20.07
C GLN A 198 -3.42 2.63 18.85
N TYR A 199 -2.34 3.21 18.35
CA TYR A 199 -2.40 4.01 17.13
C TYR A 199 -2.72 3.13 15.91
N LEU A 200 -2.06 1.98 15.76
CA LEU A 200 -2.31 1.07 14.64
C LEU A 200 -3.75 0.52 14.63
N ILE A 201 -4.33 0.15 15.78
CA ILE A 201 -5.73 -0.31 15.83
C ILE A 201 -6.70 0.83 15.47
N SER A 202 -6.38 2.08 15.81
CA SER A 202 -7.22 3.22 15.42
C SER A 202 -7.24 3.41 13.89
N VAL A 203 -6.09 3.23 13.23
CA VAL A 203 -6.00 3.24 11.75
C VAL A 203 -6.81 2.10 11.15
N GLN A 204 -6.66 0.87 11.67
CA GLN A 204 -7.45 -0.28 11.23
C GLN A 204 -8.95 0.01 11.35
N GLN A 205 -9.40 0.55 12.47
CA GLN A 205 -10.82 0.85 12.71
C GLN A 205 -11.36 1.86 11.70
N GLN A 206 -10.60 2.90 11.35
CA GLN A 206 -11.03 3.85 10.32
C GLN A 206 -11.17 3.19 8.94
N LEU A 207 -10.22 2.33 8.57
CA LEU A 207 -10.31 1.57 7.31
C LEU A 207 -11.53 0.63 7.32
N GLN A 208 -11.81 -0.03 8.44
CA GLN A 208 -13.00 -0.87 8.60
C GLN A 208 -14.30 -0.05 8.51
N VAL A 209 -14.35 1.17 9.07
CA VAL A 209 -15.51 2.07 8.92
C VAL A 209 -15.76 2.38 7.44
N ILE A 210 -14.72 2.65 6.66
CA ILE A 210 -14.84 2.88 5.21
C ILE A 210 -15.45 1.65 4.51
N MET A 211 -15.03 0.44 4.89
CA MET A 211 -15.57 -0.82 4.34
C MET A 211 -17.03 -1.10 4.70
N GLN A 212 -17.55 -0.44 5.73
CA GLN A 212 -18.91 -0.64 6.26
C GLN A 212 -19.88 0.50 5.88
N ARG A 213 -19.41 1.47 5.09
CA ARG A 213 -20.22 2.60 4.63
C ARG A 213 -21.51 2.16 3.95
N ALA A 214 -22.60 2.86 4.25
CA ALA A 214 -23.93 2.56 3.73
C ALA A 214 -24.12 2.95 2.24
N ASP A 215 -23.28 3.86 1.72
CA ASP A 215 -23.34 4.34 0.34
C ASP A 215 -22.51 3.50 -0.65
N LEU A 216 -21.92 2.40 -0.17
CA LEU A 216 -21.24 1.42 -1.02
C LEU A 216 -22.20 0.81 -2.04
N LYS A 217 -21.88 0.98 -3.33
CA LYS A 217 -22.63 0.40 -4.45
C LYS A 217 -21.97 -0.89 -4.90
N LYS A 218 -22.74 -1.97 -5.00
CA LYS A 218 -22.23 -3.24 -5.51
C LYS A 218 -21.77 -3.07 -6.96
N LEU A 219 -20.61 -3.60 -7.29
CA LEU A 219 -20.17 -3.77 -8.66
C LEU A 219 -20.99 -4.91 -9.26
N ASN A 220 -21.72 -4.63 -10.33
CA ASN A 220 -22.37 -5.68 -11.10
C ASN A 220 -21.28 -6.31 -11.97
N GLU A 221 -21.03 -7.60 -11.78
CA GLU A 221 -20.19 -8.44 -12.64
C GLU A 221 -20.81 -8.63 -14.02
#